data_AF-A0A9E2ZHL4-F1
#
_entry.id   AF-A0A9E2ZHL4-F1
#
_cell.length_a   1.000
_cell.length_b   1.000
_cell.length_c   1.000
_cell.angle_alpha   90.00
_cell.angle_beta   90.00
_cell.angle_gamma   90.00
#
_symmetry.space_group_name_H-M   'P 1'
#
loop_
_entity.id
_entity.type
_entity.pdbx_description
1 polymer ?
#
loop_
_entity_poly.entity_id
_entity_poly.type
_entity_poly.pdbx_seq_one_letter_code
_entity_poly.pdbx_strand_id
1 'polypeptide(L)'
;MSNYLLNHLRDADERRLIKRSLHWLSRGGRLVIGDIMFGRGADAADREFIRQKVRVLVRQGPGGWCCVAKNGWRFLLCFRQGPLKLAAWESITREAGVMRARVAAAGRLTLALTGITAATVGVGACGGSGHARGGPTASAPSRRGLGTPRAIYRSRLSGAAEVPPGATSGVGEAIISLHGNSTVCWRFAHLHGFHDATVARIEVGSRGRTGRVLVSLSRGRRLRHRGCTRVSPLVVDSIRRDPSGYYVNISSVRYPAGAVRAQL
;
A
#
# COMPACT_ATOMS: atom_id res chain seq x y z
N MET A 1 12.07 1.82 -0.23
CA MET A 1 10.91 1.29 0.53
C MET A 1 10.54 -0.03 -0.10
N SER A 2 10.95 -1.14 0.50
CA SER A 2 10.45 -2.48 0.16
C SER A 2 9.35 -2.83 1.17
N ASN A 3 8.21 -3.35 0.74
CA ASN A 3 7.11 -3.74 1.63
C ASN A 3 6.59 -5.12 1.21
N TYR A 4 6.85 -6.16 2.02
CA TYR A 4 6.53 -7.57 1.74
C TYR A 4 7.08 -8.10 0.41
N LEU A 5 8.14 -7.50 -0.12
CA LEU A 5 8.66 -7.85 -1.46
C LEU A 5 9.72 -8.95 -1.39
N LEU A 6 10.33 -9.19 -0.24
CA LEU A 6 11.51 -10.03 -0.13
C LEU A 6 11.18 -11.46 0.35
N ASN A 7 10.06 -11.65 1.04
CA ASN A 7 9.53 -12.98 1.44
C ASN A 7 9.30 -14.00 0.30
N HIS A 8 9.41 -13.60 -0.96
CA HIS A 8 9.27 -14.47 -2.14
C HIS A 8 10.61 -14.83 -2.78
N LEU A 9 11.70 -14.21 -2.35
CA LEU A 9 13.05 -14.48 -2.84
C LEU A 9 13.70 -15.58 -1.98
N ARG A 10 14.63 -16.32 -2.60
CA ARG A 10 15.52 -17.21 -1.83
C ARG A 10 16.54 -16.34 -1.09
N ASP A 11 17.01 -16.78 0.08
CA ASP A 11 17.92 -16.01 0.95
C ASP A 11 19.15 -15.43 0.21
N ALA A 12 19.69 -16.16 -0.77
CA ALA A 12 20.83 -15.73 -1.58
C ALA A 12 20.49 -14.58 -2.55
N ASP A 13 19.30 -14.62 -3.15
CA ASP A 13 18.82 -13.60 -4.09
C ASP A 13 18.44 -12.31 -3.35
N GLU A 14 17.86 -12.46 -2.16
CA GLU A 14 17.57 -11.34 -1.26
C GLU A 14 18.84 -10.62 -0.83
N ARG A 15 19.88 -11.36 -0.42
CA ARG A 15 21.21 -10.80 -0.09
C ARG A 15 21.80 -10.00 -1.26
N ARG A 16 21.73 -10.55 -2.48
CA ARG A 16 22.28 -9.90 -3.68
C ARG A 16 21.51 -8.63 -4.04
N LEU A 17 20.18 -8.65 -3.89
CA LEU A 17 19.31 -7.51 -4.13
C LEU A 17 19.58 -6.38 -3.12
N ILE A 18 19.73 -6.71 -1.84
CA ILE A 18 20.03 -5.71 -0.79
C ILE A 18 21.39 -5.06 -1.03
N LYS A 19 22.44 -5.86 -1.31
CA LYS A 19 23.79 -5.33 -1.59
C LYS A 19 23.80 -4.40 -2.80
N ARG A 20 23.12 -4.78 -3.90
CA ARG A 20 22.98 -3.90 -5.09
C ARG A 20 22.18 -2.64 -4.80
N SER A 21 21.10 -2.75 -4.01
CA SER A 21 20.28 -1.60 -3.65
C SER A 21 21.05 -0.58 -2.81
N LEU A 22 21.90 -1.05 -1.91
CA LEU A 22 22.77 -0.22 -1.08
C LEU A 22 23.84 0.52 -1.89
N HIS A 23 24.37 -0.10 -2.95
CA HIS A 23 25.29 0.56 -3.87
C HIS A 23 24.63 1.71 -4.67
N TRP A 24 23.32 1.67 -4.89
CA TRP A 24 22.59 2.72 -5.60
C TRP A 24 22.14 3.88 -4.72
N LEU A 25 22.40 3.83 -3.41
CA LEU A 25 22.08 4.91 -2.48
C LEU A 25 23.18 5.98 -2.49
N SER A 26 22.79 7.21 -2.78
CA SER A 26 23.65 8.38 -2.63
C SER A 26 24.02 8.62 -1.16
N ARG A 27 25.10 9.39 -0.91
CA ARG A 27 25.56 9.75 0.45
C ARG A 27 24.39 10.33 1.27
N GLY A 28 24.03 9.68 2.38
CA GLY A 28 22.91 10.07 3.26
C GLY A 28 21.54 9.47 2.90
N GLY A 29 21.45 8.64 1.85
CA GLY A 29 20.23 7.94 1.47
C GLY A 29 19.77 6.94 2.54
N ARG A 30 18.45 6.73 2.64
CA ARG A 30 17.83 5.81 3.62
C ARG A 30 17.07 4.68 2.91
N LEU A 31 17.44 3.44 3.21
CA LEU A 31 16.68 2.25 2.81
C LEU A 31 15.74 1.85 3.95
N VAL A 32 14.45 1.79 3.66
CA VAL A 32 13.43 1.29 4.59
C VAL A 32 12.83 0.01 4.01
N ILE A 33 12.82 -1.05 4.81
CA ILE A 33 12.32 -2.38 4.44
C ILE A 33 11.27 -2.76 5.49
N GLY A 34 10.03 -2.90 5.05
CA GLY A 34 8.93 -3.47 5.83
C GLY A 34 8.76 -4.92 5.41
N ASP A 35 9.33 -5.83 6.17
CA ASP A 35 9.11 -7.26 5.96
C ASP A 35 8.83 -8.00 7.26
N ILE A 36 8.42 -9.26 7.16
CA ILE A 36 8.24 -10.14 8.31
C ILE A 36 9.64 -10.50 8.84
N MET A 37 10.01 -9.94 9.98
CA MET A 37 11.34 -10.09 10.60
C MET A 37 11.38 -11.06 11.79
N PHE A 38 10.30 -11.82 12.01
CA PHE A 38 10.21 -12.83 13.07
C PHE A 38 10.04 -14.22 12.47
N GLY A 39 10.69 -15.20 13.09
CA GLY A 39 10.63 -16.60 12.68
C GLY A 39 9.39 -17.31 13.19
N ARG A 40 9.39 -18.65 13.12
CA ARG A 40 8.29 -19.49 13.61
C ARG A 40 8.34 -19.74 15.12
N GLY A 41 8.71 -18.76 15.92
CA GLY A 41 8.70 -18.91 17.39
C GLY A 41 9.78 -19.85 17.93
N ALA A 42 10.82 -20.14 17.15
CA ALA A 42 11.96 -20.95 17.57
C ALA A 42 12.77 -20.24 18.67
N ASP A 43 12.87 -18.91 18.58
CA ASP A 43 13.60 -18.09 19.54
C ASP A 43 12.66 -17.42 20.57
N ALA A 44 13.19 -17.10 21.75
CA ALA A 44 12.42 -16.49 22.84
C ALA A 44 11.84 -15.10 22.45
N ALA A 45 12.57 -14.33 21.65
CA ALA A 45 12.13 -13.04 21.13
C ALA A 45 10.91 -13.18 20.19
N ASP A 46 10.92 -14.16 19.28
CA ASP A 46 9.80 -14.44 18.38
C ASP A 46 8.54 -14.82 19.17
N ARG A 47 8.70 -15.67 20.20
CA ARG A 47 7.57 -16.08 21.06
C ARG A 47 6.95 -14.91 21.79
N GLU A 48 7.75 -13.94 22.22
CA GLU A 48 7.23 -12.74 22.91
C GLU A 48 6.45 -11.84 21.95
N PHE A 49 6.95 -11.62 20.73
CA PHE A 49 6.22 -10.84 19.71
C PHE A 49 4.91 -11.51 19.30
N ILE A 50 4.93 -12.83 19.08
CA ILE A 50 3.73 -13.62 18.75
C ILE A 50 2.73 -13.53 19.90
N ARG A 51 3.18 -13.73 21.15
CA ARG A 51 2.34 -13.65 22.35
C ARG A 51 1.70 -12.28 22.51
N GLN A 52 2.45 -11.20 22.31
CA GLN A 52 1.93 -9.85 22.39
C GLN A 52 0.83 -9.61 21.34
N LYS A 53 1.04 -10.05 20.09
CA LYS A 53 0.04 -9.92 19.02
C LYS A 53 -1.19 -10.78 19.24
N VAL A 54 -1.02 -12.03 19.66
CA VAL A 54 -2.12 -12.94 20.00
C VAL A 54 -2.96 -12.34 21.14
N ARG A 55 -2.33 -11.78 22.17
CA ARG A 55 -3.03 -11.11 23.28
C ARG A 55 -3.88 -9.93 22.81
N VAL A 56 -3.38 -9.13 21.86
CA VAL A 56 -4.15 -8.02 21.27
C VAL A 56 -5.35 -8.54 20.47
N LEU A 57 -5.16 -9.59 19.66
CA LEU A 57 -6.23 -10.16 18.85
C LEU A 57 -7.29 -10.84 19.72
N VAL A 58 -6.90 -11.64 20.72
CA VAL A 58 -7.83 -12.32 21.64
C VAL A 58 -8.74 -11.32 22.38
N ARG A 59 -8.22 -10.14 22.74
CA ARG A 59 -9.01 -9.07 23.38
C ARG A 59 -10.06 -8.43 22.48
N GLN A 60 -10.04 -8.69 21.16
CA GLN A 60 -11.03 -8.20 20.20
C GLN A 60 -12.25 -9.13 20.07
N GLY A 61 -12.37 -10.13 20.94
CA GLY A 61 -13.54 -11.03 20.97
C GLY A 61 -13.53 -12.08 19.84
N PRO A 62 -14.70 -12.61 19.44
CA PRO A 62 -14.80 -13.77 18.55
C PRO A 62 -14.09 -13.60 17.20
N GLY A 63 -14.13 -12.39 16.61
CA GLY A 63 -13.43 -12.10 15.36
C GLY A 63 -11.90 -12.13 15.49
N GLY A 64 -11.38 -11.73 16.65
CA GLY A 64 -9.97 -11.82 16.98
C GLY A 64 -9.49 -13.26 17.18
N TRP A 65 -10.28 -14.09 17.84
CA TRP A 65 -10.03 -15.54 17.97
C TRP A 65 -10.02 -16.26 16.62
N CYS A 66 -10.97 -15.93 15.73
CA CYS A 66 -10.98 -16.45 14.36
C CYS A 66 -9.71 -16.05 13.59
N CYS A 67 -9.23 -14.82 13.76
CA CYS A 67 -7.96 -14.38 13.19
C CYS A 67 -6.76 -15.18 13.74
N VAL A 68 -6.71 -15.44 15.04
CA VAL A 68 -5.64 -16.24 15.65
C VAL A 68 -5.67 -17.68 15.12
N ALA A 69 -6.85 -18.31 15.09
CA ALA A 69 -7.02 -19.68 14.58
C ALA A 69 -6.63 -19.80 13.10
N LYS A 70 -7.10 -18.87 12.26
CA LYS A 70 -6.76 -18.83 10.82
C LYS A 70 -5.26 -18.64 10.58
N ASN A 71 -4.60 -17.80 11.38
CA ASN A 71 -3.16 -17.59 11.27
C ASN A 71 -2.36 -18.78 11.84
N GLY A 72 -2.82 -19.42 12.91
CA GLY A 72 -2.23 -20.64 13.46
C GLY A 72 -2.29 -21.81 12.47
N TRP A 73 -3.43 -22.00 11.80
CA TRP A 73 -3.59 -23.00 10.74
C TRP A 73 -2.61 -22.76 9.57
N ARG A 74 -2.49 -21.52 9.11
CA ARG A 74 -1.52 -21.14 8.05
C ARG A 74 -0.07 -21.34 8.50
N PHE A 75 0.22 -21.09 9.77
CA PHE A 75 1.54 -21.27 10.34
C PHE A 75 1.97 -22.75 10.43
N LEU A 76 1.02 -23.64 10.73
CA LEU A 76 1.24 -25.09 10.80
C LEU A 76 1.38 -25.74 9.42
N LEU A 77 0.59 -25.30 8.43
CA LEU A 77 0.52 -26.00 7.13
C LEU A 77 1.44 -25.45 6.03
N CYS A 78 1.89 -24.19 6.10
CA CYS A 78 2.75 -23.63 5.06
C CYS A 78 4.22 -23.99 5.30
N PHE A 79 4.73 -25.05 4.67
CA PHE A 79 6.13 -25.49 4.78
C PHE A 79 7.18 -24.65 4.02
N ARG A 80 6.81 -23.52 3.40
CA ARG A 80 7.65 -22.91 2.34
C ARG A 80 7.81 -21.38 2.34
N GLN A 81 7.75 -20.74 3.51
CA GLN A 81 8.15 -19.33 3.65
C GLN A 81 9.11 -19.24 4.84
N GLY A 82 10.38 -19.01 4.52
CA GLY A 82 11.45 -18.78 5.49
C GLY A 82 11.82 -17.30 5.45
N PRO A 83 11.23 -16.44 6.29
CA PRO A 83 11.64 -15.05 6.35
C PRO A 83 13.08 -14.96 6.84
N LEU A 84 13.87 -14.05 6.25
CA LEU A 84 15.23 -13.79 6.69
C LEU A 84 15.24 -13.30 8.15
N LYS A 85 15.97 -14.03 9.00
CA LYS A 85 16.06 -13.78 10.44
C LYS A 85 16.65 -12.40 10.72
N LEU A 86 16.28 -11.79 11.85
CA LEU A 86 16.81 -10.48 12.27
C LEU A 86 18.36 -10.47 12.34
N ALA A 87 18.98 -11.54 12.82
CA ALA A 87 20.44 -11.68 12.86
C ALA A 87 21.09 -11.68 11.46
N ALA A 88 20.41 -12.23 10.44
CA ALA A 88 20.87 -12.20 9.06
C ALA A 88 20.72 -10.78 8.45
N TRP A 89 19.69 -10.04 8.86
CA TRP A 89 19.56 -8.62 8.52
C TRP A 89 20.67 -7.77 9.11
N GLU A 90 21.04 -8.02 10.37
CA GLU A 90 22.17 -7.36 11.03
C GLU A 90 23.51 -7.68 10.37
N SER A 91 23.74 -8.93 9.94
CA SER A 91 24.98 -9.27 9.24
C SER A 91 25.06 -8.60 7.86
N ILE A 92 23.96 -8.60 7.09
CA ILE A 92 23.92 -7.99 5.74
C ILE A 92 24.11 -6.47 5.81
N THR A 93 23.51 -5.80 6.80
CA THR A 93 23.68 -4.35 6.98
C THR A 93 25.08 -3.97 7.44
N ARG A 94 25.71 -4.80 8.29
CA ARG A 94 27.11 -4.62 8.72
C ARG A 94 28.10 -4.84 7.58
N GLU A 95 27.93 -5.90 6.80
CA GLU A 95 28.75 -6.19 5.61
C GLU A 95 28.64 -5.10 4.53
N ALA A 96 27.51 -4.41 4.45
CA ALA A 96 27.26 -3.37 3.46
C ALA A 96 27.68 -1.96 3.93
N GLY A 97 28.37 -1.83 5.07
CA GLY A 97 28.90 -0.55 5.56
C GLY A 97 27.85 0.45 6.02
N VAL A 98 26.66 -0.02 6.43
CA VAL A 98 25.60 0.87 6.92
C VAL A 98 25.96 1.39 8.31
N MET A 99 26.22 2.69 8.42
CA MET A 99 26.67 3.35 9.66
C MET A 99 25.68 3.26 10.83
N ARG A 100 24.36 3.18 10.57
CA ARG A 100 23.30 3.07 11.59
C ARG A 100 22.09 2.30 11.05
N ALA A 101 21.84 1.10 11.55
CA ALA A 101 20.60 0.35 11.33
C ALA A 101 19.64 0.56 12.53
N ARG A 102 18.34 0.79 12.26
CA ARG A 102 17.29 0.83 13.28
C ARG A 102 16.18 -0.13 12.89
N VAL A 103 15.89 -1.09 13.76
CA VAL A 103 14.79 -2.04 13.61
C VAL A 103 13.62 -1.52 14.44
N ALA A 104 12.46 -1.36 13.82
CA ALA A 104 11.24 -0.94 14.52
C ALA A 104 10.13 -1.95 14.21
N ALA A 105 9.57 -2.57 15.26
CA ALA A 105 8.39 -3.41 15.10
C ALA A 105 7.20 -2.51 14.72
N ALA A 106 6.54 -2.80 13.60
CA ALA A 106 5.41 -2.01 13.07
C ALA A 106 4.14 -2.02 13.95
N GLY A 107 4.24 -2.46 15.22
CA GLY A 107 3.15 -2.49 16.21
C GLY A 107 3.19 -1.40 17.27
N ARG A 108 4.22 -0.54 17.30
CA ARG A 108 4.26 0.64 18.18
C ARG A 108 4.75 1.85 17.38
N LEU A 109 3.85 2.49 16.67
CA LEU A 109 4.12 3.83 16.12
C LEU A 109 3.92 4.86 17.24
N THR A 110 4.79 4.84 18.25
CA THR A 110 5.09 6.07 18.98
C THR A 110 6.19 6.73 18.18
N LEU A 111 5.86 7.85 17.53
CA LEU A 111 6.83 8.76 16.92
C LEU A 111 7.90 9.07 17.97
N ALA A 112 9.05 8.42 17.88
CA ALA A 112 10.26 8.87 18.55
C ALA A 112 10.83 10.05 17.74
N LEU A 113 10.13 11.19 17.82
CA LEU A 113 10.77 12.49 17.70
C LEU A 113 11.41 12.76 19.05
N THR A 114 12.65 12.30 19.23
CA THR A 114 13.49 12.80 20.31
C THR A 114 13.87 14.23 19.97
N GLY A 115 13.37 15.17 20.77
CA GLY A 115 13.80 16.55 20.78
C GLY A 115 12.63 17.52 20.91
N ILE A 116 12.13 17.70 22.13
CA ILE A 116 11.88 18.98 22.81
C ILE A 116 11.22 18.64 24.16
N THR A 117 11.75 19.31 25.18
CA THR A 117 11.50 19.25 26.62
C THR A 117 10.05 19.06 27.05
N ALA A 118 9.81 18.08 27.91
CA ALA A 118 8.61 17.98 28.74
C ALA A 118 8.71 18.98 29.90
N ALA A 119 7.79 19.95 29.94
CA ALA A 119 7.43 20.68 31.15
C ALA A 119 6.08 20.15 31.63
N THR A 120 6.05 19.77 32.90
CA THR A 120 4.89 19.26 33.65
C THR A 120 3.98 20.37 34.16
N VAL A 121 2.83 19.96 34.72
CA VAL A 121 1.82 20.70 35.52
C VAL A 121 0.69 21.28 34.64
N GLY A 122 -0.60 21.12 34.92
CA GLY A 122 -1.33 20.55 36.05
C GLY A 122 -2.85 20.67 35.79
N VAL A 123 -3.64 19.96 36.61
CA VAL A 123 -5.11 19.96 36.61
C VAL A 123 -5.65 21.27 37.18
N GLY A 124 -6.70 21.84 36.57
CA GLY A 124 -7.45 22.99 37.11
C GLY A 124 -8.77 23.19 36.34
N ALA A 125 -9.87 23.19 37.09
CA ALA A 125 -11.25 23.21 36.61
C ALA A 125 -11.82 24.64 36.43
N CYS A 126 -13.04 24.68 35.87
CA CYS A 126 -14.09 25.72 35.97
C CYS A 126 -14.14 26.83 34.90
N GLY A 127 -15.21 26.77 34.09
CA GLY A 127 -16.19 27.83 33.77
C GLY A 127 -15.73 29.24 33.39
N GLY A 128 -16.26 29.75 32.26
CA GLY A 128 -16.27 31.19 31.99
C GLY A 128 -16.48 31.55 30.52
N SER A 129 -17.62 32.18 30.25
CA SER A 129 -18.19 32.51 28.94
C SER A 129 -17.43 33.61 28.17
N GLY A 130 -17.52 33.50 26.84
CA GLY A 130 -17.60 34.64 25.92
C GLY A 130 -16.28 35.28 25.49
N HIS A 131 -15.95 35.13 24.20
CA HIS A 131 -15.75 36.25 23.24
C HIS A 131 -15.42 35.64 21.87
N ALA A 132 -16.37 35.79 20.93
CA ALA A 132 -16.17 35.42 19.54
C ALA A 132 -15.12 36.34 18.91
N ARG A 133 -13.97 35.77 18.51
CA ARG A 133 -13.03 36.41 17.58
C ARG A 133 -12.94 35.55 16.33
N GLY A 134 -13.16 36.21 15.19
CA GLY A 134 -13.22 35.61 13.87
C GLY A 134 -12.01 34.73 13.58
N GLY A 135 -12.28 33.48 13.22
CA GLY A 135 -11.28 32.59 12.67
C GLY A 135 -10.89 33.07 11.27
N PRO A 136 -9.60 33.02 10.90
CA PRO A 136 -9.21 33.20 9.52
C PRO A 136 -9.86 32.08 8.70
N THR A 137 -10.60 32.49 7.68
CA THR A 137 -11.15 31.64 6.63
C THR A 137 -10.06 30.69 6.14
N ALA A 138 -10.28 29.38 6.35
CA ALA A 138 -9.52 28.33 5.71
C ALA A 138 -9.63 28.53 4.19
N SER A 139 -8.62 29.18 3.62
CA SER A 139 -8.51 29.37 2.19
C SER A 139 -8.48 28.00 1.55
N ALA A 140 -9.51 27.69 0.74
CA ALA A 140 -9.55 26.50 -0.08
C ALA A 140 -8.22 26.37 -0.83
N PRO A 141 -7.59 25.17 -0.88
CA PRO A 141 -6.35 25.02 -1.62
C PRO A 141 -6.59 25.44 -3.06
N SER A 142 -5.84 26.45 -3.49
CA SER A 142 -5.85 26.94 -4.86
C SER A 142 -5.64 25.76 -5.81
N ARG A 143 -6.52 25.66 -6.81
CA ARG A 143 -6.36 24.77 -7.97
C ARG A 143 -5.09 25.20 -8.72
N ARG A 144 -3.91 24.85 -8.22
CA ARG A 144 -2.73 24.73 -9.09
C ARG A 144 -3.10 23.66 -10.09
N GLY A 145 -3.40 24.07 -11.32
CA GLY A 145 -3.57 23.15 -12.43
C GLY A 145 -2.42 22.16 -12.39
N LEU A 146 -2.72 20.87 -12.36
CA LEU A 146 -1.68 19.86 -12.53
C LEU A 146 -1.03 20.20 -13.87
N GLY A 147 0.28 20.46 -13.86
CA GLY A 147 1.04 20.72 -15.09
C GLY A 147 0.85 19.60 -16.10
N THR A 148 1.32 19.82 -17.34
CA THR A 148 1.12 18.89 -18.46
C THR A 148 1.45 17.44 -18.05
N PRO A 149 0.54 16.48 -18.31
CA PRO A 149 0.79 15.08 -17.98
C PRO A 149 2.02 14.57 -18.71
N ARG A 150 2.86 13.83 -17.99
CA ARG A 150 4.06 13.19 -18.55
C ARG A 150 3.73 11.96 -19.39
N ALA A 151 2.60 11.32 -19.12
CA ALA A 151 2.09 10.19 -19.88
C ALA A 151 0.56 10.16 -19.79
N ILE A 152 -0.08 9.72 -20.88
CA ILE A 152 -1.53 9.50 -20.95
C ILE A 152 -1.76 8.12 -21.58
N TYR A 153 -2.50 7.27 -20.89
CA TYR A 153 -2.91 5.95 -21.33
C TYR A 153 -4.41 5.97 -21.61
N ARG A 154 -4.79 5.51 -22.81
CA ARG A 154 -6.18 5.40 -23.23
C ARG A 154 -6.48 3.94 -23.50
N SER A 155 -7.35 3.37 -22.70
CA SER A 155 -7.59 1.94 -22.69
C SER A 155 -9.08 1.65 -22.84
N ARG A 156 -9.42 0.69 -23.70
CA ARG A 156 -10.80 0.21 -23.85
C ARG A 156 -11.07 -0.89 -22.83
N LEU A 157 -12.04 -0.64 -21.96
CA LEU A 157 -12.53 -1.57 -20.94
C LEU A 157 -13.45 -2.59 -21.58
N SER A 158 -13.28 -3.86 -21.21
CA SER A 158 -14.17 -4.96 -21.59
C SER A 158 -14.32 -5.93 -20.42
N GLY A 159 -15.53 -6.43 -20.18
CA GLY A 159 -15.74 -7.47 -19.18
C GLY A 159 -15.32 -8.87 -19.64
N ALA A 160 -15.23 -9.11 -20.95
CA ALA A 160 -14.62 -10.34 -21.48
C ALA A 160 -13.09 -10.40 -21.22
N ALA A 161 -12.46 -9.25 -20.97
CA ALA A 161 -11.04 -9.18 -20.64
C ALA A 161 -10.74 -9.44 -19.15
N GLU A 162 -11.77 -9.49 -18.29
CA GLU A 162 -11.61 -9.83 -16.87
C GLU A 162 -11.28 -11.32 -16.68
N VAL A 163 -10.62 -11.63 -15.56
CA VAL A 163 -10.27 -13.01 -15.19
C VAL A 163 -10.65 -13.29 -13.73
N PRO A 164 -11.67 -14.14 -13.48
CA PRO A 164 -12.60 -14.74 -14.46
C PRO A 164 -13.45 -13.67 -15.19
N PRO A 165 -14.11 -14.02 -16.31
CA PRO A 165 -14.91 -13.06 -17.08
C PRO A 165 -15.92 -12.29 -16.21
N GLY A 166 -15.97 -10.98 -16.41
CA GLY A 166 -16.84 -10.05 -15.69
C GLY A 166 -18.17 -9.88 -16.40
N ALA A 167 -18.57 -8.63 -16.62
CA ALA A 167 -19.79 -8.32 -17.37
C ALA A 167 -19.58 -8.57 -18.86
N THR A 168 -20.18 -9.62 -19.44
CA THR A 168 -19.96 -9.99 -20.85
C THR A 168 -20.28 -8.87 -21.84
N SER A 169 -21.33 -8.08 -21.59
CA SER A 169 -21.68 -6.89 -22.37
C SER A 169 -21.00 -5.60 -21.88
N GLY A 170 -20.17 -5.70 -20.85
CA GLY A 170 -19.52 -4.58 -20.19
C GLY A 170 -18.45 -3.96 -21.08
N VAL A 171 -18.59 -2.67 -21.38
CA VAL A 171 -17.65 -1.90 -22.19
C VAL A 171 -17.40 -0.53 -21.57
N GLY A 172 -16.26 0.09 -21.91
CA GLY A 172 -15.97 1.45 -21.50
C GLY A 172 -14.64 1.98 -21.98
N GLU A 173 -14.34 3.21 -21.59
CA GLU A 173 -13.05 3.85 -21.84
C GLU A 173 -12.45 4.35 -20.52
N ALA A 174 -11.18 4.03 -20.30
CA ALA A 174 -10.38 4.55 -19.21
C ALA A 174 -9.25 5.42 -19.77
N ILE A 175 -9.16 6.65 -19.29
CA ILE A 175 -8.06 7.56 -19.57
C ILE A 175 -7.32 7.79 -18.27
N ILE A 176 -6.08 7.33 -18.19
CA ILE A 176 -5.20 7.49 -17.02
C ILE A 176 -4.07 8.44 -17.41
N SER A 177 -3.90 9.52 -16.65
CA SER A 177 -2.80 10.46 -16.86
C SER A 177 -1.87 10.52 -15.66
N LEU A 178 -0.57 10.49 -15.93
CA LEU A 178 0.48 10.60 -14.93
C LEU A 178 1.02 12.02 -14.93
N HIS A 179 0.91 12.73 -13.80
CA HIS A 179 1.40 14.10 -13.65
C HIS A 179 2.58 14.13 -12.67
N GLY A 180 3.70 14.69 -13.13
CA GLY A 180 4.94 14.71 -12.35
C GLY A 180 5.43 13.29 -12.02
N ASN A 181 5.86 13.06 -10.78
CA ASN A 181 6.23 11.73 -10.30
C ASN A 181 5.25 11.17 -9.26
N SER A 182 4.30 11.95 -8.74
CA SER A 182 3.53 11.53 -7.57
C SER A 182 2.03 11.55 -7.75
N THR A 183 1.52 11.78 -8.96
CA THR A 183 0.09 12.02 -9.15
C THR A 183 -0.45 11.23 -10.34
N VAL A 184 -1.54 10.50 -10.08
CA VAL A 184 -2.30 9.75 -11.08
C VAL A 184 -3.70 10.35 -11.15
N CYS A 185 -4.12 10.78 -12.32
CA CYS A 185 -5.49 11.20 -12.58
C CYS A 185 -6.17 10.22 -13.51
N TRP A 186 -7.49 10.15 -13.41
CA TRP A 186 -8.30 9.28 -14.25
C TRP A 186 -9.55 9.99 -14.73
N ARG A 187 -10.03 9.51 -15.88
CA ARG A 187 -11.34 9.80 -16.44
C ARG A 187 -11.91 8.53 -17.06
N PHE A 188 -13.11 8.16 -16.65
CA PHE A 188 -13.88 7.08 -17.24
C PHE A 188 -15.00 7.65 -18.11
N ALA A 189 -15.19 7.07 -19.29
CA ALA A 189 -16.22 7.45 -20.24
C ALA A 189 -16.86 6.20 -20.87
N HIS A 190 -18.04 6.36 -21.47
CA HIS A 190 -18.72 5.32 -22.24
C HIS A 190 -18.93 3.99 -21.47
N LEU A 191 -19.15 4.06 -20.15
CA LEU A 191 -19.37 2.86 -19.33
C LEU A 191 -20.78 2.31 -19.59
N HIS A 192 -20.87 1.13 -20.20
CA HIS A 192 -22.13 0.46 -20.55
C HIS A 192 -22.05 -1.04 -20.25
N GLY A 193 -23.21 -1.70 -20.14
CA GLY A 193 -23.29 -3.16 -19.93
C GLY A 193 -22.98 -3.66 -18.51
N PHE A 194 -22.79 -2.73 -17.56
CA PHE A 194 -22.70 -3.02 -16.13
C PHE A 194 -23.23 -1.85 -15.31
N HIS A 195 -24.03 -2.14 -14.29
CA HIS A 195 -24.65 -1.14 -13.41
C HIS A 195 -23.97 -1.11 -12.05
N ASP A 196 -24.23 -0.07 -11.26
CA ASP A 196 -23.76 0.07 -9.87
C ASP A 196 -22.25 -0.12 -9.70
N ALA A 197 -21.47 0.54 -10.56
CA ALA A 197 -20.01 0.60 -10.40
C ALA A 197 -19.64 1.31 -9.09
N THR A 198 -18.74 0.71 -8.31
CA THR A 198 -18.41 1.17 -6.94
C THR A 198 -16.93 1.49 -6.75
N VAL A 199 -16.04 0.70 -7.36
CA VAL A 199 -14.60 0.79 -7.12
C VAL A 199 -13.86 0.73 -8.45
N ALA A 200 -12.84 1.58 -8.59
CA ALA A 200 -11.88 1.51 -9.70
C ALA A 200 -10.45 1.48 -9.16
N ARG A 201 -9.65 0.59 -9.74
CA ARG A 201 -8.29 0.28 -9.28
C ARG A 201 -7.34 0.16 -10.46
N ILE A 202 -6.09 0.55 -10.25
CA ILE A 202 -4.96 0.08 -11.06
C ILE A 202 -4.32 -1.08 -10.31
N GLU A 203 -4.20 -2.21 -10.98
CA GLU A 203 -3.65 -3.44 -10.42
C GLU A 203 -2.45 -3.90 -11.26
N VAL A 204 -1.57 -4.67 -10.63
CA VAL A 204 -0.41 -5.27 -11.30
C VAL A 204 -0.84 -6.57 -11.96
N GLY A 205 -0.53 -6.74 -13.24
CA GLY A 205 -0.74 -7.97 -13.99
C GLY A 205 -0.68 -7.73 -15.49
N SER A 206 0.00 -8.63 -16.19
CA SER A 206 -0.10 -8.71 -17.65
C SER A 206 -1.49 -9.22 -18.06
N ARG A 207 -1.78 -9.14 -19.35
CA ARG A 207 -3.05 -9.62 -19.92
C ARG A 207 -3.36 -11.04 -19.45
N GLY A 208 -4.57 -11.25 -18.94
CA GLY A 208 -5.02 -12.56 -18.43
C GLY A 208 -4.54 -12.92 -17.02
N ARG A 209 -3.74 -12.08 -16.36
CA ARG A 209 -3.28 -12.32 -14.97
C ARG A 209 -3.87 -11.30 -14.02
N THR A 210 -4.39 -11.78 -12.89
CA THR A 210 -4.89 -10.94 -11.80
C THR A 210 -3.77 -10.73 -10.79
N GLY A 211 -3.71 -9.53 -10.19
CA GLY A 211 -2.71 -9.26 -9.17
C GLY A 211 -3.12 -8.17 -8.19
N ARG A 212 -2.13 -7.63 -7.48
CA ARG A 212 -2.36 -6.74 -6.35
C ARG A 212 -2.78 -5.35 -6.81
N VAL A 213 -3.67 -4.74 -6.03
CA VAL A 213 -4.02 -3.31 -6.13
C VAL A 213 -2.80 -2.43 -5.88
N LEU A 214 -2.48 -1.59 -6.87
CA LEU A 214 -1.40 -0.62 -6.80
C LEU A 214 -1.92 0.79 -6.50
N VAL A 215 -3.00 1.20 -7.17
CA VAL A 215 -3.62 2.51 -7.00
C VAL A 215 -5.12 2.36 -6.82
N SER A 216 -5.65 2.97 -5.77
CA SER A 216 -7.08 3.14 -5.60
C SER A 216 -7.52 4.42 -6.32
N LEU A 217 -8.16 4.29 -7.48
CA LEU A 217 -8.68 5.43 -8.22
C LEU A 217 -9.98 5.90 -7.58
N SER A 218 -10.97 5.02 -7.44
CA SER A 218 -12.26 5.36 -6.84
C SER A 218 -12.70 4.32 -5.84
N ARG A 219 -13.29 4.78 -4.73
CA ARG A 219 -13.93 3.97 -3.69
C ARG A 219 -15.17 4.70 -3.18
N GLY A 220 -16.31 4.01 -3.15
CA GLY A 220 -17.53 4.54 -2.55
C GLY A 220 -18.77 3.77 -2.97
N ARG A 221 -19.94 4.26 -2.56
CA ARG A 221 -21.25 3.72 -3.00
C ARG A 221 -21.50 3.92 -4.50
N ARG A 222 -20.86 4.94 -5.10
CA ARG A 222 -20.90 5.21 -6.54
C ARG A 222 -19.49 5.51 -7.04
N LEU A 223 -19.20 5.03 -8.25
CA LEU A 223 -17.95 5.29 -8.94
C LEU A 223 -17.75 6.78 -9.22
N ARG A 224 -16.58 7.30 -8.86
CA ARG A 224 -16.14 8.63 -9.30
C ARG A 224 -15.53 8.49 -10.70
N HIS A 225 -16.25 8.98 -11.70
CA HIS A 225 -15.81 8.95 -13.09
C HIS A 225 -14.52 9.74 -13.34
N ARG A 226 -14.17 10.70 -12.47
CA ARG A 226 -12.97 11.54 -12.60
C ARG A 226 -12.35 11.80 -11.25
N GLY A 227 -11.04 12.00 -11.24
CA GLY A 227 -10.33 12.43 -10.05
C GLY A 227 -8.82 12.32 -10.20
N CYS A 228 -8.12 12.73 -9.15
CA CYS A 228 -6.67 12.60 -9.03
C CYS A 228 -6.34 12.06 -7.65
N THR A 229 -5.29 11.26 -7.57
CA THR A 229 -4.79 10.73 -6.32
C THR A 229 -3.27 10.81 -6.29
N ARG A 230 -2.74 11.04 -5.09
CA ARG A 230 -1.29 11.03 -4.87
C ARG A 230 -0.83 9.60 -4.63
N VAL A 231 0.28 9.24 -5.27
CA VAL A 231 0.93 7.94 -5.17
C VAL A 231 2.43 8.14 -4.99
N SER A 232 3.14 7.09 -4.56
CA SER A 232 4.60 7.16 -4.47
C SER A 232 5.25 7.30 -5.85
N PRO A 233 6.40 8.00 -5.96
CA PRO A 233 7.20 8.07 -7.19
C PRO A 233 7.48 6.73 -7.85
N LEU A 234 7.77 5.70 -7.05
CA LEU A 234 8.02 4.35 -7.53
C LEU A 234 6.85 3.76 -8.32
N VAL A 235 5.61 4.09 -7.97
CA VAL A 235 4.41 3.59 -8.67
C VAL A 235 4.30 4.22 -10.05
N VAL A 236 4.44 5.55 -10.13
CA VAL A 236 4.39 6.28 -11.41
C VAL A 236 5.51 5.83 -12.33
N ASP A 237 6.73 5.68 -11.80
CA ASP A 237 7.88 5.22 -12.59
C ASP A 237 7.76 3.77 -13.05
N SER A 238 7.09 2.91 -12.28
CA SER A 238 6.90 1.51 -12.67
C SER A 238 5.83 1.39 -13.76
N ILE A 239 4.70 2.09 -13.63
CA ILE A 239 3.67 2.18 -14.68
C ILE A 239 4.24 2.77 -15.96
N ARG A 240 5.10 3.80 -15.86
CA ARG A 240 5.71 4.43 -17.03
C ARG A 240 6.69 3.51 -17.76
N ARG A 241 7.44 2.68 -17.04
CA ARG A 241 8.45 1.77 -17.62
C ARG A 241 7.83 0.56 -18.29
N ASP A 242 6.79 -0.01 -17.71
CA ASP A 242 6.09 -1.16 -18.27
C ASP A 242 4.57 -1.01 -18.08
N PRO A 243 3.89 -0.20 -18.91
CA PRO A 243 2.45 -0.02 -18.79
C PRO A 243 1.68 -1.32 -19.05
N SER A 244 2.21 -2.20 -19.90
CA SER A 244 1.64 -3.51 -20.23
C SER A 244 1.61 -4.50 -19.06
N GLY A 245 2.33 -4.19 -17.97
CA GLY A 245 2.29 -4.90 -16.70
C GLY A 245 1.18 -4.43 -15.74
N TYR A 246 0.37 -3.43 -16.11
CA TYR A 246 -0.69 -2.87 -15.26
C TYR A 246 -2.02 -2.69 -15.97
N TYR A 247 -3.11 -2.94 -15.27
CA TYR A 247 -4.46 -2.82 -15.83
C TYR A 247 -5.37 -2.01 -14.91
N VAL A 248 -6.37 -1.38 -15.52
CA VAL A 248 -7.51 -0.79 -14.82
C VAL A 248 -8.59 -1.85 -14.68
N ASN A 249 -9.11 -1.99 -13.47
CA ASN A 249 -10.26 -2.81 -13.13
C ASN A 249 -11.33 -1.91 -12.50
N ILE A 250 -12.55 -2.02 -13.01
CA ILE A 250 -13.73 -1.39 -12.41
C ILE A 250 -14.66 -2.50 -11.94
N SER A 251 -15.01 -2.50 -10.66
CA SER A 251 -15.96 -3.44 -10.07
C SER A 251 -17.32 -2.79 -9.83
N SER A 252 -18.34 -3.63 -9.77
CA SER A 252 -19.71 -3.25 -9.43
C SER A 252 -20.26 -4.11 -8.30
N VAL A 253 -21.48 -3.81 -7.85
CA VAL A 253 -22.19 -4.65 -6.86
C VAL A 253 -22.34 -6.08 -7.37
N ARG A 254 -22.73 -6.25 -8.64
CA ARG A 254 -22.91 -7.59 -9.25
C ARG A 254 -21.59 -8.28 -9.58
N TYR A 255 -20.55 -7.50 -9.90
CA TYR A 255 -19.22 -8.01 -10.25
C TYR A 255 -18.15 -7.44 -9.31
N PRO A 256 -18.06 -7.95 -8.06
CA PRO A 256 -17.14 -7.41 -7.04
C PRO A 256 -15.68 -7.74 -7.33
N ALA A 257 -15.39 -8.83 -8.04
CA ALA A 257 -14.04 -9.17 -8.50
C ALA A 257 -13.56 -8.27 -9.65
N GLY A 258 -14.48 -7.80 -10.50
CA GLY A 258 -14.20 -6.98 -11.67
C GLY A 258 -15.36 -7.07 -12.66
N ALA A 259 -15.96 -5.93 -13.00
CA ALA A 259 -16.97 -5.84 -14.04
C ALA A 259 -16.30 -5.71 -15.41
N VAL A 260 -15.27 -4.86 -15.50
CA VAL A 260 -14.55 -4.59 -16.75
C VAL A 260 -13.06 -4.30 -16.49
N ARG A 261 -12.22 -4.77 -17.42
CA ARG A 261 -10.75 -4.64 -17.41
C ARG A 261 -10.22 -3.99 -18.68
N ALA A 262 -9.14 -3.22 -18.54
CA ALA A 262 -8.32 -2.78 -19.66
C ALA A 262 -6.84 -2.72 -19.26
N GLN A 263 -5.94 -3.14 -20.15
CA GLN A 263 -4.50 -2.92 -19.97
C GLN A 263 -4.16 -1.44 -20.19
N LEU A 264 -3.20 -0.89 -19.43
CA LEU A 264 -2.70 0.48 -19.62
C LEU A 264 -1.83 0.61 -20.88
#